data_AF-A0A2F0AU13-F1
#
_entry.id   AF-A0A2F0AU13-F1
#
_cell.length_a   1.000
_cell.length_b   1.000
_cell.length_c   1.000
_cell.angle_alpha   90.00
_cell.angle_beta   90.00
_cell.angle_gamma   90.00
#
_symmetry.space_group_name_H-M   'P 1'
#
loop_
_entity.id
_entity.type
_entity.pdbx_description
1 polymer ?
#
loop_
_entity_poly.entity_id
_entity_poly.type
_entity_poly.pdbx_seq_one_letter_code
_entity_poly.pdbx_strand_id
1 'polypeptide(L)'
;MMKLRLTILCLFVASCSQNRAPQVRLQGDAEGFDAALEDGMVPDGGGSPNDFDALASDQGPPDGSAQPVDALIASADTDPARLDMDVIQDMMLDLMPMDRGQAEGDAESAPERIEGRMCPQAWGLRALQDGGEDGWFASGSTDDTISYTEGSCGGGSGQHIYSFIAPTDGHYAIRLNGATFAQLGFAALYVRTSCDEPQTEVACDARREPQAVVSLHLPAQQIVYIFVDGIRSGQFPTTGGYTLQIFRQQPPGLDSAAAWMNPDTASTRVDLDGRLGNVPLAGVVYRFYDLANQVIPVRGSHEPIQLGLVFDLSDEGDGAPLFSGIAEFPSDVPFERLGDVASLDVAVYDQLGGRSDTVRVPVDAPDIVGLGDPCDRVGARSVCPPGTECFIRDPLQNPEPTCHPVGLNCPADWTIIDLNMFAQQDGQWLYDGDLSRRDPPLERHGVGTCPGATGFNDVFSFTAPQRALYRFETGGERGDTILWARRQCGVGGAQVEFACNDDIFELGRFSRIEFQLEADETAYLFVDSFGIDNRAAYRLSATAR
;
A
#
# COMPACT_ATOMS: atom_id res chain seq x y z
N MET A 1 -59.21 11.60 -14.31
CA MET A 1 -59.69 10.45 -15.11
C MET A 1 -59.53 10.76 -16.61
N MET A 2 -58.37 10.46 -17.17
CA MET A 2 -58.16 10.19 -18.61
C MET A 2 -56.73 9.64 -18.77
N LYS A 3 -56.55 8.82 -19.79
CA LYS A 3 -55.53 7.81 -20.03
C LYS A 3 -54.11 8.36 -20.23
N LEU A 4 -53.10 7.62 -19.75
CA LEU A 4 -51.96 7.19 -20.58
C LEU A 4 -51.27 5.98 -19.91
N ARG A 5 -51.24 4.83 -20.59
CA ARG A 5 -50.36 3.69 -20.28
C ARG A 5 -49.62 3.35 -21.56
N LEU A 6 -48.30 3.43 -21.49
CA LEU A 6 -47.36 3.00 -22.52
C LEU A 6 -46.93 1.57 -22.17
N THR A 7 -47.18 0.62 -23.06
CA THR A 7 -46.75 -0.77 -22.96
C THR A 7 -45.55 -0.96 -23.90
N ILE A 8 -44.37 -1.29 -23.35
CA ILE A 8 -43.21 -1.71 -24.15
C ILE A 8 -43.13 -3.23 -24.13
N LEU A 9 -43.04 -3.79 -25.33
CA LEU A 9 -43.05 -5.19 -25.70
C LEU A 9 -41.63 -5.77 -25.54
N CYS A 10 -41.47 -6.83 -24.74
CA CYS A 10 -40.28 -7.68 -24.75
C CYS A 10 -40.39 -8.69 -25.90
N LEU A 11 -39.34 -8.80 -26.72
CA LEU A 11 -39.20 -9.82 -27.75
C LEU A 11 -37.88 -10.56 -27.53
N PHE A 12 -37.99 -11.83 -27.16
CA PHE A 12 -36.94 -12.85 -27.19
C PHE A 12 -36.66 -13.26 -28.64
N VAL A 13 -35.39 -13.31 -29.06
CA VAL A 13 -34.89 -14.32 -30.01
C VAL A 13 -33.45 -14.67 -29.65
N ALA A 14 -33.17 -15.97 -29.58
CA ALA A 14 -31.88 -16.59 -29.31
C ALA A 14 -31.07 -16.87 -30.60
N SER A 15 -29.76 -17.04 -30.38
CA SER A 15 -28.79 -17.84 -31.16
C SER A 15 -28.28 -17.33 -32.52
N CYS A 16 -26.97 -17.06 -32.59
CA CYS A 16 -26.02 -17.95 -33.26
C CYS A 16 -24.58 -17.43 -33.16
N SER A 17 -23.65 -18.35 -32.91
CA SER A 17 -22.20 -18.17 -32.98
C SER A 17 -21.74 -17.86 -34.41
N GLN A 18 -20.70 -17.04 -34.57
CA GLN A 18 -19.61 -17.30 -35.52
C GLN A 18 -18.46 -16.29 -35.39
N ASN A 19 -17.25 -16.83 -35.24
CA ASN A 19 -15.95 -16.21 -35.41
C ASN A 19 -15.84 -15.37 -36.70
N ARG A 20 -15.24 -14.18 -36.59
CA ARG A 20 -14.11 -13.69 -37.42
C ARG A 20 -13.81 -12.22 -37.10
N ALA A 21 -12.59 -11.97 -36.63
CA ALA A 21 -11.98 -10.65 -36.65
C ALA A 21 -11.63 -10.23 -38.09
N PRO A 22 -11.65 -8.93 -38.40
CA PRO A 22 -10.81 -8.37 -39.44
C PRO A 22 -9.75 -7.45 -38.83
N GLN A 23 -8.49 -7.73 -39.15
CA GLN A 23 -7.42 -6.75 -39.05
C GLN A 23 -7.69 -5.61 -40.03
N VAL A 24 -7.67 -4.38 -39.54
CA VAL A 24 -7.63 -3.17 -40.37
C VAL A 24 -6.28 -2.50 -40.14
N ARG A 25 -5.46 -2.58 -41.19
CA ARG A 25 -4.22 -1.83 -41.40
C ARG A 25 -4.64 -0.43 -41.86
N LEU A 26 -4.29 0.63 -41.12
CA LEU A 26 -4.35 2.00 -41.62
C LEU A 26 -2.93 2.53 -41.76
N GLN A 27 -2.55 2.68 -43.01
CA GLN A 27 -1.37 3.36 -43.53
C GLN A 27 -1.95 4.55 -44.30
N GLY A 28 -1.57 5.77 -43.93
CA GLY A 28 -2.12 6.98 -44.53
C GLY A 28 -1.31 8.19 -44.13
N ASP A 29 -0.50 8.64 -45.09
CA ASP A 29 0.45 9.73 -45.02
C ASP A 29 -0.21 11.12 -44.95
N ALA A 30 0.65 12.08 -44.62
CA ALA A 30 0.44 13.50 -44.43
C ALA A 30 0.10 14.28 -45.72
N GLU A 31 -0.83 15.23 -45.61
CA GLU A 31 -0.87 16.54 -46.29
C GLU A 31 -1.64 17.47 -45.32
N GLY A 32 -1.21 18.65 -44.89
CA GLY A 32 -0.65 19.76 -45.65
C GLY A 32 -1.75 20.79 -45.92
N PHE A 33 -2.02 21.72 -44.99
CA PHE A 33 -2.83 22.92 -45.28
C PHE A 33 -2.31 24.14 -44.52
N ASP A 34 -1.80 25.08 -45.30
CA ASP A 34 -1.40 26.43 -44.93
C ASP A 34 -2.59 27.41 -45.00
N ALA A 35 -2.54 28.37 -44.07
CA ALA A 35 -2.82 29.80 -44.19
C ALA A 35 -4.21 30.38 -44.56
N ALA A 36 -4.65 31.25 -43.62
CA ALA A 36 -5.12 32.64 -43.78
C ALA A 36 -6.62 32.97 -43.98
N LEU A 37 -7.08 33.93 -43.15
CA LEU A 37 -8.04 35.06 -43.32
C LEU A 37 -8.77 35.27 -41.99
N GLU A 38 -8.57 36.35 -41.22
CA GLU A 38 -8.88 37.79 -41.38
C GLU A 38 -9.96 38.22 -40.36
N ASP A 39 -9.67 39.34 -39.69
CA ASP A 39 -10.55 40.37 -39.11
C ASP A 39 -11.74 40.04 -38.20
N GLY A 40 -11.63 40.60 -36.98
CA GLY A 40 -12.59 41.61 -36.52
C GLY A 40 -13.67 41.15 -35.53
N MET A 41 -13.57 41.61 -34.28
CA MET A 41 -14.64 42.38 -33.59
C MET A 41 -14.26 42.65 -32.14
N VAL A 42 -14.12 43.95 -31.83
CA VAL A 42 -14.16 44.53 -30.49
C VAL A 42 -15.62 44.60 -30.04
N PRO A 43 -15.91 44.40 -28.74
CA PRO A 43 -16.95 45.21 -28.12
C PRO A 43 -16.42 45.96 -26.90
N ASP A 44 -16.59 47.28 -26.97
CA ASP A 44 -16.66 48.18 -25.82
C ASP A 44 -17.78 47.73 -24.87
N GLY A 45 -17.50 47.77 -23.57
CA GLY A 45 -18.47 47.51 -22.52
C GLY A 45 -18.04 48.17 -21.22
N GLY A 46 -18.37 49.45 -21.08
CA GLY A 46 -18.14 50.23 -19.87
C GLY A 46 -18.95 49.75 -18.67
N GLY A 47 -18.35 49.89 -17.49
CA GLY A 47 -18.98 49.72 -16.18
C GLY A 47 -18.23 50.53 -15.13
N SER A 48 -18.88 51.59 -14.65
CA SER A 48 -18.44 52.58 -13.65
C SER A 48 -18.21 51.96 -12.25
N PRO A 49 -17.47 52.64 -11.34
CA PRO A 49 -16.93 52.05 -10.12
C PRO A 49 -17.90 52.19 -8.94
N ASN A 50 -17.84 51.25 -8.00
CA ASN A 50 -18.41 51.42 -6.67
C ASN A 50 -17.27 51.52 -5.65
N ASP A 51 -17.23 52.70 -5.02
CA ASP A 51 -16.62 52.99 -3.74
C ASP A 51 -17.00 51.95 -2.68
N PHE A 52 -16.02 51.50 -1.91
CA PHE A 52 -16.25 51.12 -0.52
C PHE A 52 -15.19 51.78 0.35
N ASP A 53 -15.68 52.78 1.08
CA ASP A 53 -14.99 53.55 2.09
C ASP A 53 -14.57 52.70 3.30
N ALA A 54 -13.51 53.20 3.92
CA ALA A 54 -12.92 52.78 5.16
C ALA A 54 -13.89 52.82 6.36
N LEU A 55 -13.78 51.83 7.23
CA LEU A 55 -14.13 51.96 8.65
C LEU A 55 -13.02 51.37 9.52
N ALA A 56 -12.29 52.28 10.17
CA ALA A 56 -11.46 52.00 11.34
C ALA A 56 -12.29 52.22 12.61
N SER A 57 -12.23 51.26 13.54
CA SER A 57 -12.39 51.42 14.99
C SER A 57 -11.92 50.10 15.63
N ASP A 58 -10.71 50.04 16.19
CA ASP A 58 -10.42 50.39 17.59
C ASP A 58 -11.30 49.59 18.58
N GLN A 59 -10.70 48.59 19.25
CA GLN A 59 -10.92 48.20 20.66
C GLN A 59 -9.90 47.12 21.09
N GLY A 60 -8.91 47.54 21.91
CA GLY A 60 -8.56 46.91 23.19
C GLY A 60 -7.73 45.60 23.22
N PRO A 61 -6.59 45.55 23.94
CA PRO A 61 -5.87 44.31 24.23
C PRO A 61 -6.39 43.64 25.51
N PRO A 62 -6.48 42.31 25.60
CA PRO A 62 -6.60 41.64 26.89
C PRO A 62 -5.21 41.44 27.51
N ASP A 63 -5.01 42.19 28.59
CA ASP A 63 -4.03 41.97 29.64
C ASP A 63 -4.25 40.58 30.27
N GLY A 64 -3.18 39.80 30.40
CA GLY A 64 -3.23 38.39 30.76
C GLY A 64 -1.93 37.96 31.44
N SER A 65 -1.82 38.34 32.71
CA SER A 65 -0.77 38.02 33.66
C SER A 65 -0.35 36.54 33.66
N ALA A 66 0.87 36.27 33.21
CA ALA A 66 1.57 35.00 33.48
C ALA A 66 2.22 35.06 34.87
N GLN A 67 1.87 34.09 35.74
CA GLN A 67 2.56 33.86 37.01
C GLN A 67 3.82 32.99 36.80
N PRO A 68 4.88 33.19 37.58
CA PRO A 68 6.07 32.36 37.51
C PRO A 68 5.90 31.09 38.36
N VAL A 69 6.13 29.92 37.76
CA VAL A 69 6.38 28.68 38.49
C VAL A 69 7.88 28.42 38.49
N ASP A 70 8.50 28.72 39.63
CA ASP A 70 9.85 28.31 39.96
C ASP A 70 9.86 26.85 40.46
N ALA A 71 10.87 26.13 39.96
CA ALA A 71 11.69 25.14 40.65
C ALA A 71 11.04 23.91 41.30
N LEU A 72 11.29 22.74 40.70
CA LEU A 72 11.69 21.53 41.42
C LEU A 72 12.60 20.68 40.51
N ILE A 73 13.90 20.93 40.64
CA ILE A 73 14.96 20.04 40.19
C ILE A 73 15.07 18.94 41.26
N ALA A 74 14.76 17.70 40.89
CA ALA A 74 15.17 16.51 41.63
C ALA A 74 15.87 15.57 40.65
N SER A 75 17.18 15.44 40.85
CA SER A 75 18.08 14.53 40.16
C SER A 75 17.71 13.08 40.47
N ALA A 76 17.33 12.32 39.45
CA ALA A 76 17.35 10.85 39.51
C ALA A 76 18.70 10.37 38.95
N ASP A 77 19.56 9.99 39.88
CA ASP A 77 20.76 9.21 39.68
C ASP A 77 20.36 7.86 39.05
N THR A 78 20.84 7.56 37.85
CA THR A 78 20.71 6.23 37.25
C THR A 78 22.11 5.65 37.09
N ASP A 79 22.49 4.86 38.08
CA ASP A 79 23.68 4.01 38.10
C ASP A 79 23.33 2.67 37.42
N PRO A 80 23.83 2.36 36.22
CA PRO A 80 23.54 1.11 35.54
C PRO A 80 24.62 0.08 35.87
N ALA A 81 24.69 -0.37 37.12
CA ALA A 81 25.63 -1.42 37.50
C ALA A 81 25.16 -2.22 38.73
N ARG A 82 24.14 -3.07 38.55
CA ARG A 82 23.97 -4.38 39.21
C ARG A 82 22.55 -4.91 39.01
N LEU A 83 22.40 -5.84 38.08
CA LEU A 83 21.35 -6.85 38.16
C LEU A 83 22.03 -8.20 38.30
N ASP A 84 21.75 -8.83 39.43
CA ASP A 84 22.16 -10.17 39.84
C ASP A 84 21.70 -11.22 38.81
N MET A 85 22.64 -12.08 38.40
CA MET A 85 22.51 -13.08 37.34
C MET A 85 22.31 -14.50 37.91
N ASP A 86 21.59 -14.66 39.02
CA ASP A 86 21.49 -15.95 39.75
C ASP A 86 20.06 -16.52 39.85
N VAL A 87 19.12 -16.15 38.96
CA VAL A 87 17.74 -16.70 38.99
C VAL A 87 17.29 -17.36 37.66
N ILE A 88 18.17 -17.49 36.66
CA ILE A 88 17.84 -18.16 35.39
C ILE A 88 18.70 -19.42 35.21
N GLN A 89 18.53 -20.41 36.09
CA GLN A 89 19.23 -21.69 35.93
C GLN A 89 18.40 -22.94 36.28
N ASP A 90 17.08 -22.82 36.46
CA ASP A 90 16.22 -23.95 36.89
C ASP A 90 15.07 -24.31 35.94
N MET A 91 15.11 -23.88 34.66
CA MET A 91 14.06 -24.21 33.67
C MET A 91 14.57 -24.85 32.35
N MET A 92 15.82 -25.32 32.27
CA MET A 92 16.41 -25.89 31.04
C MET A 92 16.86 -27.35 31.18
N LEU A 93 16.02 -28.24 31.72
CA LEU A 93 16.40 -29.66 31.88
C LEU A 93 15.38 -30.71 31.39
N ASP A 94 14.44 -30.36 30.50
CA ASP A 94 13.48 -31.33 29.91
C ASP A 94 13.41 -31.28 28.36
N LEU A 95 14.57 -31.33 27.69
CA LEU A 95 14.64 -31.60 26.24
C LEU A 95 15.68 -32.68 25.96
N MET A 96 15.31 -33.93 26.18
CA MET A 96 15.99 -35.07 25.57
C MET A 96 15.44 -35.32 24.15
N PRO A 97 16.29 -35.74 23.19
CA PRO A 97 15.85 -36.07 21.85
C PRO A 97 15.13 -37.42 21.86
N MET A 98 13.87 -37.44 21.40
CA MET A 98 13.15 -38.69 21.13
C MET A 98 13.75 -39.36 19.90
N ASP A 99 14.37 -40.50 20.14
CA ASP A 99 14.89 -41.45 19.17
C ASP A 99 13.74 -41.97 18.29
N ARG A 100 13.82 -41.74 16.98
CA ARG A 100 12.83 -42.21 16.00
C ARG A 100 13.04 -43.71 15.77
N GLY A 101 12.42 -44.52 16.62
CA GLY A 101 12.14 -45.92 16.32
C GLY A 101 11.19 -46.02 15.13
N GLN A 102 11.62 -46.75 14.10
CA GLN A 102 10.78 -47.17 12.98
C GLN A 102 9.59 -47.98 13.52
N ALA A 103 8.38 -47.42 13.42
CA ALA A 103 7.14 -48.15 13.62
C ALA A 103 6.66 -48.65 12.26
N GLU A 104 6.62 -49.97 12.13
CA GLU A 104 5.92 -50.68 11.06
C GLU A 104 4.41 -50.39 11.16
N GLY A 105 3.75 -50.32 10.01
CA GLY A 105 2.44 -49.70 9.86
C GLY A 105 1.29 -50.46 10.53
N ASP A 106 0.70 -49.81 11.52
CA ASP A 106 -0.65 -50.10 11.97
C ASP A 106 -1.64 -49.22 11.18
N ALA A 107 -2.63 -49.84 10.57
CA ALA A 107 -3.69 -49.18 9.82
C ALA A 107 -4.39 -48.14 10.71
N GLU A 108 -4.34 -46.86 10.32
CA GLU A 108 -5.10 -45.78 10.95
C GLU A 108 -6.56 -46.18 11.07
N SER A 109 -6.99 -46.44 12.31
CA SER A 109 -8.39 -46.57 12.65
C SER A 109 -9.09 -45.29 12.24
N ALA A 110 -10.09 -45.40 11.35
CA ALA A 110 -10.92 -44.27 10.94
C ALA A 110 -11.38 -43.51 12.19
N PRO A 111 -11.27 -42.16 12.22
CA PRO A 111 -11.64 -41.37 13.39
C PRO A 111 -13.08 -41.70 13.79
N GLU A 112 -13.29 -42.03 15.07
CA GLU A 112 -14.64 -42.22 15.62
C GLU A 112 -15.47 -40.99 15.25
N ARG A 113 -16.61 -41.24 14.61
CA ARG A 113 -17.54 -40.19 14.19
C ARG A 113 -18.11 -39.54 15.46
N ILE A 114 -17.53 -38.43 15.89
CA ILE A 114 -18.07 -37.61 16.97
C ILE A 114 -19.41 -37.07 16.47
N GLU A 115 -20.50 -37.65 16.96
CA GLU A 115 -21.85 -37.12 16.72
C GLU A 115 -21.96 -35.79 17.49
N GLY A 116 -21.63 -34.69 16.82
CA GLY A 116 -21.78 -33.34 17.38
C GLY A 116 -23.22 -33.10 17.84
N ARG A 117 -23.40 -32.43 18.98
CA ARG A 117 -24.75 -32.09 19.45
C ARG A 117 -25.36 -31.07 18.51
N MET A 118 -26.57 -31.40 18.05
CA MET A 118 -27.37 -30.52 17.21
C MET A 118 -27.81 -29.27 17.97
N CYS A 119 -27.99 -28.16 17.25
CA CYS A 119 -28.56 -26.95 17.83
C CYS A 119 -29.93 -27.22 18.45
N PRO A 120 -30.26 -26.59 19.60
CA PRO A 120 -31.62 -26.57 20.12
C PRO A 120 -32.60 -26.11 19.04
N GLN A 121 -33.74 -26.78 18.92
CA GLN A 121 -34.73 -26.47 17.88
C GLN A 121 -35.16 -24.99 17.87
N ALA A 122 -35.17 -24.35 19.05
CA ALA A 122 -35.51 -22.94 19.21
C ALA A 122 -34.52 -21.98 18.54
N TRP A 123 -33.27 -22.39 18.30
CA TRP A 123 -32.25 -21.52 17.72
C TRP A 123 -32.43 -21.28 16.21
N GLY A 124 -33.20 -22.13 15.53
CA GLY A 124 -33.57 -21.94 14.13
C GLY A 124 -32.38 -22.08 13.16
N LEU A 125 -32.00 -23.32 12.84
CA LEU A 125 -30.94 -23.59 11.87
C LEU A 125 -31.37 -23.19 10.45
N ARG A 126 -30.52 -22.42 9.76
CA ARG A 126 -30.71 -22.03 8.36
C ARG A 126 -29.94 -22.93 7.41
N ALA A 127 -30.48 -23.10 6.21
CA ALA A 127 -29.83 -23.85 5.15
C ALA A 127 -28.88 -22.96 4.33
N LEU A 128 -27.77 -23.55 3.89
CA LEU A 128 -26.89 -22.98 2.87
C LEU A 128 -27.39 -23.38 1.48
N GLN A 129 -27.18 -22.51 0.50
CA GLN A 129 -27.40 -22.82 -0.91
C GLN A 129 -26.09 -23.35 -1.49
N ASP A 130 -26.15 -24.49 -2.18
CA ASP A 130 -25.00 -25.09 -2.87
C ASP A 130 -24.85 -24.44 -4.25
N GLY A 131 -23.73 -23.74 -4.46
CA GLY A 131 -23.37 -23.09 -5.71
C GLY A 131 -22.45 -23.91 -6.61
N GLY A 132 -22.12 -25.16 -6.23
CA GLY A 132 -21.18 -25.99 -6.99
C GLY A 132 -19.73 -25.53 -6.80
N GLU A 133 -19.07 -25.14 -7.90
CA GLU A 133 -17.65 -24.75 -7.89
C GLU A 133 -17.40 -23.44 -7.12
N ASP A 134 -18.39 -22.55 -7.07
CA ASP A 134 -18.33 -21.28 -6.33
C ASP A 134 -18.50 -21.45 -4.80
N GLY A 135 -18.72 -22.69 -4.35
CA GLY A 135 -18.92 -23.05 -2.95
C GLY A 135 -20.36 -22.90 -2.49
N TRP A 136 -20.56 -22.62 -1.20
CA TRP A 136 -21.87 -22.50 -0.57
C TRP A 136 -22.15 -21.06 -0.17
N PHE A 137 -23.38 -20.61 -0.32
CA PHE A 137 -23.75 -19.24 -0.04
C PHE A 137 -25.04 -19.13 0.75
N ALA A 138 -25.17 -18.03 1.49
CA ALA A 138 -26.41 -17.59 2.08
C ALA A 138 -26.46 -16.07 2.12
N SER A 139 -27.66 -15.52 2.16
CA SER A 139 -27.89 -14.12 2.48
C SER A 139 -28.93 -14.02 3.60
N GLY A 140 -28.84 -12.96 4.38
CA GLY A 140 -29.75 -12.73 5.50
C GLY A 140 -29.63 -11.32 6.04
N SER A 141 -30.41 -11.03 7.09
CA SER A 141 -30.17 -9.88 7.96
C SER A 141 -30.25 -10.35 9.40
N THR A 142 -29.34 -9.88 10.25
CA THR A 142 -29.43 -10.08 11.71
C THR A 142 -30.42 -9.14 12.37
N ASP A 143 -31.08 -8.26 11.60
CA ASP A 143 -32.20 -7.44 12.10
C ASP A 143 -33.32 -8.33 12.62
N ASP A 144 -33.86 -7.99 13.80
CA ASP A 144 -34.93 -8.72 14.48
C ASP A 144 -34.60 -10.17 14.89
N THR A 145 -33.32 -10.51 14.95
CA THR A 145 -32.87 -11.83 15.41
C THR A 145 -32.45 -11.80 16.89
N ILE A 146 -32.65 -12.92 17.59
CA ILE A 146 -32.20 -13.09 18.98
C ILE A 146 -30.82 -13.71 18.94
N SER A 147 -29.87 -13.18 19.72
CA SER A 147 -28.60 -13.87 19.95
C SER A 147 -28.78 -14.91 21.07
N TYR A 148 -28.48 -16.17 20.79
CA TYR A 148 -28.61 -17.27 21.74
C TYR A 148 -27.32 -17.59 22.49
N THR A 149 -26.18 -17.20 21.94
CA THR A 149 -24.83 -17.47 22.43
C THR A 149 -23.87 -16.44 21.82
N GLU A 150 -22.71 -16.23 22.45
CA GLU A 150 -21.68 -15.31 21.98
C GLU A 150 -20.40 -16.11 21.69
N GLY A 151 -19.61 -15.69 20.69
CA GLY A 151 -18.33 -16.30 20.34
C GLY A 151 -17.18 -15.70 21.16
N SER A 152 -15.98 -16.32 21.11
CA SER A 152 -14.83 -15.81 21.88
C SER A 152 -14.35 -14.43 21.42
N CYS A 153 -14.61 -14.07 20.16
CA CYS A 153 -14.34 -12.76 19.56
C CYS A 153 -15.52 -11.78 19.65
N GLY A 154 -16.62 -12.15 20.33
CA GLY A 154 -17.76 -11.27 20.63
C GLY A 154 -19.08 -11.73 19.99
N GLY A 155 -19.93 -10.75 19.65
CA GLY A 155 -21.30 -10.97 19.15
C GLY A 155 -22.36 -10.39 20.08
N GLY A 156 -23.57 -10.96 20.03
CA GLY A 156 -24.62 -10.70 21.01
C GLY A 156 -25.73 -9.76 20.53
N SER A 157 -25.68 -9.21 19.32
CA SER A 157 -26.68 -8.26 18.82
C SER A 157 -27.72 -8.87 17.88
N GLY A 158 -27.56 -10.13 17.49
CA GLY A 158 -28.53 -10.83 16.65
C GLY A 158 -27.82 -11.88 15.81
N GLN A 159 -28.35 -13.09 15.77
CA GLN A 159 -27.61 -14.25 15.30
C GLN A 159 -28.39 -15.09 14.30
N HIS A 160 -27.67 -15.54 13.27
CA HIS A 160 -28.08 -16.65 12.41
C HIS A 160 -27.07 -17.79 12.48
N ILE A 161 -27.59 -19.01 12.44
CA ILE A 161 -26.79 -20.23 12.56
C ILE A 161 -26.99 -21.09 11.32
N TYR A 162 -25.88 -21.53 10.75
CA TYR A 162 -25.84 -22.43 9.60
C TYR A 162 -25.13 -23.73 9.98
N SER A 163 -25.53 -24.84 9.38
CA SER A 163 -24.76 -26.08 9.45
C SER A 163 -24.07 -26.32 8.13
N PHE A 164 -22.80 -26.67 8.20
CA PHE A 164 -21.97 -27.03 7.06
C PHE A 164 -21.36 -28.42 7.29
N ILE A 165 -21.39 -29.25 6.25
CA ILE A 165 -20.72 -30.55 6.23
C ILE A 165 -19.62 -30.44 5.18
N ALA A 166 -18.35 -30.56 5.58
CA ALA A 166 -17.24 -30.50 4.66
C ALA A 166 -17.33 -31.68 3.66
N PRO A 167 -17.53 -31.45 2.35
CA PRO A 167 -17.68 -32.57 1.41
C PRO A 167 -16.38 -33.36 1.24
N THR A 168 -15.23 -32.69 1.40
CA THR A 168 -13.89 -33.25 1.24
C THR A 168 -12.99 -32.74 2.35
N ASP A 169 -11.88 -33.44 2.58
CA ASP A 169 -10.81 -32.95 3.46
C ASP A 169 -10.14 -31.70 2.85
N GLY A 170 -9.92 -30.68 3.67
CA GLY A 170 -9.15 -29.51 3.25
C GLY A 170 -9.37 -28.26 4.09
N HIS A 171 -8.72 -27.17 3.68
CA HIS A 171 -8.94 -25.85 4.25
C HIS A 171 -10.18 -25.22 3.62
N TYR A 172 -11.03 -24.65 4.47
CA TYR A 172 -12.23 -23.92 4.07
C TYR A 172 -12.14 -22.50 4.59
N ALA A 173 -12.45 -21.56 3.70
CA ALA A 173 -12.64 -20.17 4.04
C ALA A 173 -14.13 -19.88 4.16
N ILE A 174 -14.52 -19.22 5.25
CA ILE A 174 -15.88 -18.75 5.48
C ILE A 174 -15.80 -17.24 5.52
N ARG A 175 -16.37 -16.60 4.52
CA ARG A 175 -16.36 -15.15 4.33
C ARG A 175 -17.75 -14.58 4.57
N LEU A 176 -17.79 -13.56 5.39
CA LEU A 176 -18.98 -12.76 5.66
C LEU A 176 -18.76 -11.36 5.09
N ASN A 177 -19.70 -10.85 4.30
CA ASN A 177 -19.70 -9.48 3.80
C ASN A 177 -21.01 -8.78 4.15
N GLY A 178 -20.96 -7.52 4.60
CA GLY A 178 -22.14 -6.66 4.76
C GLY A 178 -22.79 -6.35 3.41
N ALA A 179 -24.08 -6.65 3.24
CA ALA A 179 -24.70 -6.76 1.92
C ALA A 179 -25.22 -5.45 1.28
N THR A 180 -25.40 -4.33 2.01
CA THR A 180 -26.07 -3.09 1.50
C THR A 180 -25.85 -1.88 2.41
N PHE A 181 -26.20 -0.64 2.05
CA PHE A 181 -26.13 0.58 2.91
C PHE A 181 -26.62 0.44 4.38
N ALA A 182 -27.46 -0.55 4.71
CA ALA A 182 -27.72 -1.00 6.09
C ALA A 182 -26.81 -2.21 6.42
N GLN A 183 -25.50 -2.02 6.34
CA GLN A 183 -24.51 -3.09 6.50
C GLN A 183 -24.52 -3.55 7.95
N LEU A 184 -24.27 -4.86 8.14
CA LEU A 184 -23.71 -5.35 9.39
C LEU A 184 -22.38 -4.63 9.63
N GLY A 185 -22.41 -3.52 10.38
CA GLY A 185 -21.25 -2.62 10.52
C GLY A 185 -20.11 -3.23 11.32
N PHE A 186 -20.45 -4.13 12.26
CA PHE A 186 -19.51 -4.84 13.11
C PHE A 186 -19.91 -6.31 13.16
N ALA A 187 -19.27 -7.10 12.30
CA ALA A 187 -19.57 -8.50 12.14
C ALA A 187 -18.73 -9.37 13.09
N ALA A 188 -19.38 -10.31 13.78
CA ALA A 188 -18.71 -11.43 14.43
C ALA A 188 -19.06 -12.72 13.68
N LEU A 189 -18.02 -13.42 13.22
CA LEU A 189 -18.13 -14.70 12.53
C LEU A 189 -17.35 -15.75 13.34
N TYR A 190 -18.03 -16.82 13.73
CA TYR A 190 -17.37 -17.90 14.47
C TYR A 190 -17.92 -19.26 14.14
N VAL A 191 -17.11 -20.29 14.38
CA VAL A 191 -17.37 -21.66 13.94
C VAL A 191 -17.17 -22.61 15.11
N ARG A 192 -18.14 -23.50 15.33
CA ARG A 192 -18.10 -24.53 16.37
C ARG A 192 -18.27 -25.93 15.79
N THR A 193 -17.65 -26.91 16.43
CA THR A 193 -17.86 -28.33 16.10
C THR A 193 -19.09 -28.93 16.79
N SER A 194 -19.61 -28.26 17.83
CA SER A 194 -20.89 -28.55 18.47
C SER A 194 -21.69 -27.26 18.67
N CYS A 195 -23.01 -27.29 18.43
CA CYS A 195 -23.77 -26.05 18.32
C CYS A 195 -24.01 -25.37 19.67
N ASP A 196 -24.38 -26.14 20.70
CA ASP A 196 -24.79 -25.64 22.03
C ASP A 196 -23.65 -25.59 23.06
N GLU A 197 -22.41 -25.82 22.61
CA GLU A 197 -21.23 -25.96 23.47
C GLU A 197 -20.16 -24.92 23.09
N PRO A 198 -20.11 -23.74 23.76
CA PRO A 198 -19.20 -22.66 23.41
C PRO A 198 -17.72 -23.04 23.38
N GLN A 199 -17.29 -23.99 24.23
CA GLN A 199 -15.93 -24.51 24.27
C GLN A 199 -15.49 -25.26 23.00
N THR A 200 -16.41 -25.58 22.09
CA THR A 200 -16.13 -26.28 20.83
C THR A 200 -15.90 -25.32 19.67
N GLU A 201 -15.76 -24.03 19.95
CA GLU A 201 -15.34 -23.01 18.99
C GLU A 201 -13.92 -23.32 18.49
N VAL A 202 -13.79 -23.39 17.16
CA VAL A 202 -12.55 -23.75 16.47
C VAL A 202 -11.98 -22.59 15.66
N ALA A 203 -12.79 -21.56 15.38
CA ALA A 203 -12.35 -20.34 14.70
C ALA A 203 -13.29 -19.17 15.04
N CYS A 204 -12.72 -17.96 15.09
CA CYS A 204 -13.45 -16.72 15.35
C CYS A 204 -12.75 -15.56 14.65
N ASP A 205 -13.52 -14.69 14.00
CA ASP A 205 -13.07 -13.39 13.50
C ASP A 205 -14.13 -12.33 13.79
N ALA A 206 -13.69 -11.20 14.32
CA ALA A 206 -14.52 -10.06 14.66
C ALA A 206 -13.77 -8.79 14.30
N ARG A 207 -14.27 -8.08 13.29
CA ARG A 207 -13.64 -6.86 12.79
C ARG A 207 -14.56 -5.66 12.95
N ARG A 208 -13.94 -4.47 12.96
CA ARG A 208 -14.66 -3.19 12.88
C ARG A 208 -15.07 -2.82 11.46
N GLU A 209 -15.00 -3.79 10.57
CA GLU A 209 -15.31 -3.70 9.16
C GLU A 209 -16.53 -4.58 8.88
N PRO A 210 -17.27 -4.32 7.80
CA PRO A 210 -18.41 -5.14 7.40
C PRO A 210 -17.99 -6.53 6.87
N GLN A 211 -16.72 -6.91 7.03
CA GLN A 211 -16.15 -8.16 6.57
C GLN A 211 -15.54 -8.91 7.74
N ALA A 212 -15.82 -10.21 7.81
CA ALA A 212 -15.16 -11.13 8.71
C ALA A 212 -14.85 -12.41 7.93
N VAL A 213 -13.66 -12.98 8.15
CA VAL A 213 -13.24 -14.21 7.48
C VAL A 213 -12.55 -15.11 8.47
N VAL A 214 -12.98 -16.38 8.51
CA VAL A 214 -12.28 -17.44 9.22
C VAL A 214 -11.79 -18.47 8.20
N SER A 215 -10.56 -18.97 8.38
CA SER A 215 -10.02 -20.11 7.64
C SER A 215 -9.68 -21.22 8.62
N LEU A 216 -10.11 -22.45 8.30
CA LEU A 216 -9.87 -23.61 9.14
C LEU A 216 -9.81 -24.89 8.30
N HIS A 217 -9.03 -25.86 8.77
CA HIS A 217 -8.98 -27.20 8.21
C HIS A 217 -10.18 -28.02 8.71
N LEU A 218 -10.92 -28.66 7.80
CA LEU A 218 -12.05 -29.52 8.10
C LEU A 218 -11.85 -30.88 7.42
N PRO A 219 -11.83 -31.99 8.19
CA PRO A 219 -11.89 -33.33 7.61
C PRO A 219 -13.16 -33.57 6.81
N ALA A 220 -13.07 -34.45 5.81
CA ALA A 220 -14.22 -34.89 5.04
C ALA A 220 -15.34 -35.39 5.96
N GLN A 221 -16.58 -34.99 5.67
CA GLN A 221 -17.80 -35.29 6.43
C GLN A 221 -17.85 -34.71 7.85
N GLN A 222 -16.89 -33.86 8.25
CA GLN A 222 -16.99 -33.12 9.51
C GLN A 222 -18.13 -32.11 9.42
N ILE A 223 -18.97 -32.09 10.46
CA ILE A 223 -20.06 -31.12 10.62
C ILE A 223 -19.55 -29.98 11.48
N VAL A 224 -19.79 -28.75 11.03
CA VAL A 224 -19.56 -27.53 11.82
C VAL A 224 -20.79 -26.63 11.78
N TYR A 225 -20.89 -25.78 12.79
CA TYR A 225 -21.93 -24.77 12.95
C TYR A 225 -21.31 -23.38 12.83
N ILE A 226 -21.85 -22.57 11.92
CA ILE A 226 -21.34 -21.26 11.56
C ILE A 226 -22.32 -20.22 12.09
N PHE A 227 -21.80 -19.30 12.88
CA PHE A 227 -22.57 -18.27 13.55
C PHE A 227 -22.25 -16.92 12.89
N VAL A 228 -23.27 -16.28 12.34
CA VAL A 228 -23.22 -14.90 11.84
C VAL A 228 -23.90 -14.03 12.89
N ASP A 229 -23.12 -13.18 13.57
CA ASP A 229 -23.60 -12.35 14.67
C ASP A 229 -23.17 -10.88 14.50
N GLY A 230 -23.87 -9.99 15.18
CA GLY A 230 -23.52 -8.59 15.33
C GLY A 230 -22.78 -8.33 16.64
N ILE A 231 -21.67 -7.57 16.61
CA ILE A 231 -20.92 -7.22 17.83
C ILE A 231 -21.67 -6.13 18.60
N ARG A 232 -22.00 -6.30 19.88
CA ARG A 232 -22.60 -5.21 20.68
C ARG A 232 -21.67 -3.99 20.75
N SER A 233 -22.10 -2.88 20.14
CA SER A 233 -21.45 -1.57 20.24
C SER A 233 -22.49 -0.54 20.68
N GLY A 234 -22.13 0.33 21.64
CA GLY A 234 -23.08 1.28 22.24
C GLY A 234 -23.48 2.47 21.34
N GLN A 235 -22.91 2.59 20.14
CA GLN A 235 -23.08 3.77 19.29
C GLN A 235 -23.53 3.48 17.84
N PHE A 236 -23.43 2.24 17.36
CA PHE A 236 -23.74 1.91 15.97
C PHE A 236 -24.75 0.77 15.88
N PRO A 237 -25.61 0.74 14.85
CA PRO A 237 -26.39 -0.46 14.55
C PRO A 237 -25.41 -1.60 14.28
N THR A 238 -25.59 -2.68 15.03
CA THR A 238 -24.71 -3.84 15.00
C THR A 238 -25.38 -5.05 14.39
N THR A 239 -26.63 -4.88 13.97
CA THR A 239 -27.35 -5.78 13.09
C THR A 239 -27.37 -5.22 11.68
N GLY A 240 -27.64 -6.07 10.71
CA GLY A 240 -27.84 -5.65 9.33
C GLY A 240 -27.78 -6.79 8.33
N GLY A 241 -27.93 -6.43 7.05
CA GLY A 241 -27.88 -7.36 5.94
C GLY A 241 -26.47 -7.91 5.69
N TYR A 242 -26.36 -9.19 5.33
CA TYR A 242 -25.10 -9.85 5.02
C TYR A 242 -25.23 -10.89 3.90
N THR A 243 -24.09 -11.21 3.29
CA THR A 243 -23.85 -12.40 2.49
C THR A 243 -22.77 -13.26 3.16
N LEU A 244 -23.03 -14.55 3.27
CA LEU A 244 -22.13 -15.57 3.78
C LEU A 244 -21.70 -16.44 2.60
N GLN A 245 -20.41 -16.67 2.45
CA GLN A 245 -19.84 -17.56 1.45
C GLN A 245 -18.88 -18.54 2.13
N ILE A 246 -18.95 -19.80 1.74
CA ILE A 246 -18.05 -20.86 2.20
C ILE A 246 -17.43 -21.47 0.94
N PHE A 247 -16.11 -21.56 0.87
CA PHE A 247 -15.44 -22.19 -0.25
C PHE A 247 -14.21 -22.94 0.24
N ARG A 248 -13.83 -24.01 -0.47
CA ARG A 248 -12.58 -24.72 -0.20
C ARG A 248 -11.43 -23.83 -0.65
N GLN A 249 -10.54 -23.46 0.25
CA GLN A 249 -9.39 -22.64 -0.07
C GLN A 249 -8.43 -23.43 -0.96
N GLN A 250 -8.11 -22.86 -2.12
CA GLN A 250 -7.05 -23.32 -2.98
C GLN A 250 -5.86 -22.38 -2.73
N PRO A 251 -4.78 -22.84 -2.09
CA PRO A 251 -3.62 -21.99 -1.86
C PRO A 251 -2.98 -21.62 -3.21
N PRO A 252 -2.24 -20.50 -3.26
CA PRO A 252 -1.48 -20.15 -4.45
C PRO A 252 -0.39 -21.18 -4.76
N GLY A 253 -0.06 -21.37 -6.03
CA GLY A 253 1.09 -22.15 -6.48
C GLY A 253 2.23 -21.23 -6.90
N LEU A 254 3.45 -21.52 -6.46
CA LEU A 254 4.66 -20.85 -6.94
C LEU A 254 5.36 -21.78 -7.93
N ASP A 255 5.35 -21.42 -9.20
CA ASP A 255 5.89 -22.27 -10.27
C ASP A 255 7.39 -22.00 -10.49
N SER A 256 7.82 -20.74 -10.39
CA SER A 256 9.24 -20.38 -10.45
C SER A 256 9.57 -19.11 -9.68
N ALA A 257 10.84 -18.97 -9.35
CA ALA A 257 11.40 -17.75 -8.78
C ALA A 257 12.83 -17.53 -9.29
N ALA A 258 13.27 -16.28 -9.34
CA ALA A 258 14.65 -15.89 -9.57
C ALA A 258 15.02 -14.76 -8.61
N ALA A 259 16.21 -14.84 -8.00
CA ALA A 259 16.61 -13.91 -6.95
C ALA A 259 17.97 -13.28 -7.27
N TRP A 260 18.08 -11.99 -6.99
CA TRP A 260 19.32 -11.23 -7.09
C TRP A 260 19.54 -10.40 -5.84
N MET A 261 20.81 -10.17 -5.50
CA MET A 261 21.20 -9.34 -4.37
C MET A 261 22.35 -8.40 -4.74
N ASN A 262 22.17 -7.13 -4.42
CA ASN A 262 23.23 -6.14 -4.51
C ASN A 262 24.05 -6.12 -3.21
N PRO A 263 25.34 -6.51 -3.25
CA PRO A 263 26.17 -6.54 -2.05
C PRO A 263 26.55 -5.14 -1.54
N ASP A 264 26.46 -4.10 -2.37
CA ASP A 264 26.81 -2.73 -1.98
C ASP A 264 25.66 -2.04 -1.24
N THR A 265 24.41 -2.34 -1.59
CA THR A 265 23.22 -1.73 -0.98
C THR A 265 22.46 -2.67 -0.03
N ALA A 266 22.86 -3.94 0.03
CA ALA A 266 22.13 -5.01 0.72
C ALA A 266 20.69 -5.23 0.18
N SER A 267 20.37 -4.68 -0.99
CA SER A 267 19.05 -4.83 -1.58
C SER A 267 18.90 -6.19 -2.24
N THR A 268 17.74 -6.82 -2.05
CA THR A 268 17.37 -8.07 -2.73
C THR A 268 16.13 -7.87 -3.58
N ARG A 269 16.09 -8.53 -4.74
CA ARG A 269 14.92 -8.59 -5.60
C ARG A 269 14.62 -10.03 -5.96
N VAL A 270 13.34 -10.37 -6.00
CA VAL A 270 12.85 -11.68 -6.40
C VAL A 270 11.76 -11.50 -7.44
N ASP A 271 11.98 -12.04 -8.62
CA ASP A 271 10.95 -12.18 -9.65
C ASP A 271 10.25 -13.53 -9.43
N LEU A 272 8.91 -13.54 -9.49
CA LEU A 272 8.04 -14.66 -9.11
C LEU A 272 7.02 -14.93 -10.20
N ASP A 273 6.83 -16.19 -10.56
CA ASP A 273 5.76 -16.62 -11.46
C ASP A 273 5.01 -17.81 -10.85
N GLY A 274 3.69 -17.80 -10.99
CA GLY A 274 2.88 -18.87 -10.43
C GLY A 274 1.41 -18.81 -10.81
N ARG A 275 0.62 -19.56 -10.03
CA ARG A 275 -0.83 -19.70 -10.18
C ARG A 275 -1.52 -19.13 -8.96
N LEU A 276 -2.50 -18.27 -9.19
CA LEU A 276 -3.37 -17.79 -8.15
C LEU A 276 -4.22 -18.92 -7.58
N GLY A 277 -4.41 -18.86 -6.27
CA GLY A 277 -5.49 -19.59 -5.62
C GLY A 277 -6.84 -18.96 -5.90
N ASN A 278 -7.85 -19.34 -5.12
CA ASN A 278 -9.15 -18.66 -5.10
C ASN A 278 -9.22 -17.52 -4.06
N VAL A 279 -8.07 -17.15 -3.48
CA VAL A 279 -7.89 -16.04 -2.56
C VAL A 279 -6.78 -15.14 -3.11
N PRO A 280 -6.93 -13.80 -3.09
CA PRO A 280 -5.87 -12.88 -3.51
C PRO A 280 -4.59 -13.09 -2.72
N LEU A 281 -3.44 -12.91 -3.38
CA LEU A 281 -2.14 -12.91 -2.73
C LEU A 281 -2.04 -11.78 -1.70
N ALA A 282 -1.34 -12.06 -0.60
CA ALA A 282 -1.09 -11.10 0.47
C ALA A 282 0.39 -10.76 0.62
N GLY A 283 1.29 -11.67 0.25
CA GLY A 283 2.71 -11.44 0.50
C GLY A 283 3.62 -12.57 0.05
N VAL A 284 4.88 -12.43 0.44
CA VAL A 284 5.95 -13.41 0.26
C VAL A 284 6.58 -13.75 1.60
N VAL A 285 6.99 -15.00 1.75
CA VAL A 285 7.81 -15.46 2.87
C VAL A 285 9.11 -15.95 2.31
N TYR A 286 10.22 -15.48 2.88
CA TYR A 286 11.54 -15.87 2.42
C TYR A 286 12.53 -16.15 3.56
N ARG A 287 13.59 -16.89 3.25
CA ARG A 287 14.72 -17.16 4.15
C ARG A 287 16.01 -17.25 3.36
N PHE A 288 17.03 -16.51 3.79
CA PHE A 288 18.37 -16.59 3.20
C PHE A 288 19.17 -17.74 3.80
N TYR A 289 20.02 -18.35 2.97
CA TYR A 289 20.94 -19.41 3.36
C TYR A 289 22.34 -19.11 2.87
N ASP A 290 23.33 -19.50 3.68
CA ASP A 290 24.73 -19.46 3.28
C ASP A 290 25.18 -20.69 2.46
N LEU A 291 26.45 -20.70 2.05
CA LEU A 291 27.06 -21.83 1.33
C LEU A 291 27.09 -23.14 2.14
N ALA A 292 27.00 -23.06 3.47
CA ALA A 292 26.90 -24.21 4.36
C ALA A 292 25.42 -24.62 4.63
N ASN A 293 24.48 -24.00 3.91
CA ASN A 293 23.04 -24.20 4.06
C ASN A 293 22.50 -23.84 5.46
N GLN A 294 23.16 -22.91 6.16
CA GLN A 294 22.68 -22.36 7.43
C GLN A 294 21.82 -21.14 7.15
N VAL A 295 20.74 -20.98 7.92
CA VAL A 295 19.85 -19.82 7.81
C VAL A 295 20.60 -18.57 8.25
N ILE A 296 20.60 -17.54 7.39
CA ILE A 296 21.12 -16.22 7.73
C ILE A 296 19.96 -15.42 8.36
N PRO A 297 20.09 -14.97 9.63
CA PRO A 297 19.04 -14.18 10.25
C PRO A 297 18.93 -12.81 9.56
N VAL A 298 17.70 -12.43 9.22
CA VAL A 298 17.36 -11.11 8.68
C VAL A 298 17.00 -10.14 9.80
N ARG A 299 17.26 -8.85 9.59
CA ARG A 299 16.94 -7.82 10.59
C ARG A 299 15.42 -7.61 10.64
N GLY A 300 14.84 -7.82 11.81
CA GLY A 300 13.49 -7.31 12.11
C GLY A 300 12.30 -8.14 11.63
N SER A 301 12.47 -9.31 11.00
CA SER A 301 11.32 -10.14 10.62
C SER A 301 11.25 -11.47 11.39
N HIS A 302 10.26 -11.52 12.27
CA HIS A 302 9.59 -12.77 12.62
C HIS A 302 8.28 -12.75 11.84
N GLU A 303 8.13 -13.68 10.88
CA GLU A 303 6.87 -13.94 10.15
C GLU A 303 6.55 -13.00 8.96
N PRO A 304 5.47 -13.28 8.19
CA PRO A 304 5.42 -13.00 6.76
C PRO A 304 5.41 -11.50 6.45
N ILE A 305 6.13 -11.13 5.40
CA ILE A 305 6.31 -9.74 5.04
C ILE A 305 5.33 -9.39 3.91
N GLN A 306 4.40 -8.49 4.23
CA GLN A 306 3.57 -7.81 3.24
C GLN A 306 4.40 -6.69 2.62
N LEU A 307 5.04 -6.97 1.48
CA LEU A 307 5.73 -5.94 0.69
C LEU A 307 4.99 -5.70 -0.62
N GLY A 308 5.27 -4.54 -1.23
CA GLY A 308 4.64 -4.01 -2.43
C GLY A 308 4.81 -4.91 -3.64
N LEU A 309 4.09 -6.02 -3.64
CA LEU A 309 4.01 -6.95 -4.74
C LEU A 309 3.16 -6.31 -5.83
N VAL A 310 3.80 -6.04 -6.95
CA VAL A 310 3.10 -5.72 -8.18
C VAL A 310 2.90 -7.05 -8.90
N PHE A 311 1.65 -7.51 -8.99
CA PHE A 311 1.29 -8.70 -9.76
C PHE A 311 0.59 -8.29 -11.05
N ASP A 312 1.11 -8.75 -12.17
CA ASP A 312 0.38 -8.78 -13.42
C ASP A 312 -0.42 -10.08 -13.47
N LEU A 313 -1.75 -9.93 -13.58
CA LEU A 313 -2.67 -11.05 -13.72
C LEU A 313 -2.95 -11.26 -15.20
N SER A 314 -2.70 -12.47 -15.70
CA SER A 314 -3.03 -12.85 -17.07
C SER A 314 -4.07 -13.98 -17.07
N ASP A 315 -5.20 -13.73 -17.72
CA ASP A 315 -6.27 -14.71 -17.95
C ASP A 315 -5.92 -15.63 -19.14
N GLU A 316 -4.82 -16.38 -19.07
CA GLU A 316 -4.47 -17.34 -20.13
C GLU A 316 -5.11 -18.72 -19.88
N GLY A 317 -6.40 -18.86 -20.20
CA GLY A 317 -7.07 -20.15 -20.45
C GLY A 317 -7.97 -20.71 -19.34
N ASP A 318 -8.49 -21.93 -19.54
CA ASP A 318 -9.44 -22.66 -18.66
C ASP A 318 -8.83 -23.11 -17.31
N GLY A 319 -7.77 -22.44 -16.84
CA GLY A 319 -7.01 -22.76 -15.62
C GLY A 319 -7.13 -21.71 -14.52
N ALA A 320 -6.45 -21.96 -13.40
CA ALA A 320 -6.26 -20.94 -12.38
C ALA A 320 -5.51 -19.73 -12.98
N PRO A 321 -5.89 -18.48 -12.67
CA PRO A 321 -5.21 -17.31 -13.20
C PRO A 321 -3.72 -17.35 -12.89
N LEU A 322 -2.88 -16.96 -13.85
CA LEU A 322 -1.45 -16.85 -13.63
C LEU A 322 -1.13 -15.49 -12.98
N PHE A 323 -0.09 -15.48 -12.14
CA PHE A 323 0.52 -14.23 -11.67
C PHE A 323 1.99 -14.20 -12.07
N SER A 324 2.47 -13.02 -12.44
CA SER A 324 3.88 -12.67 -12.46
C SER A 324 4.07 -11.46 -11.55
N GLY A 325 5.10 -11.46 -10.70
CA GLY A 325 5.31 -10.35 -9.78
C GLY A 325 6.72 -10.20 -9.28
N ILE A 326 6.97 -9.05 -8.66
CA ILE A 326 8.27 -8.64 -8.16
C ILE A 326 8.17 -8.35 -6.67
N ALA A 327 9.11 -8.90 -5.89
CA ALA A 327 9.31 -8.56 -4.48
C ALA A 327 10.69 -7.92 -4.28
N GLU A 328 10.72 -6.74 -3.66
CA GLU A 328 11.96 -5.99 -3.39
C GLU A 328 12.12 -5.77 -1.89
N PHE A 329 13.35 -6.00 -1.41
CA PHE A 329 13.70 -6.04 0.01
C PHE A 329 14.91 -5.14 0.28
N PRO A 330 14.74 -3.96 0.89
CA PRO A 330 15.85 -3.09 1.20
C PRO A 330 16.56 -3.54 2.49
N SER A 331 17.82 -3.96 2.37
CA SER A 331 18.76 -4.10 3.50
C SER A 331 18.38 -5.09 4.61
N ASP A 332 17.71 -6.20 4.26
CA ASP A 332 17.28 -7.22 5.24
C ASP A 332 18.43 -8.06 5.80
N VAL A 333 19.46 -8.32 4.99
CA VAL A 333 20.63 -9.08 5.41
C VAL A 333 21.64 -8.13 6.05
N PRO A 334 22.16 -8.43 7.26
CA PRO A 334 23.22 -7.62 7.86
C PRO A 334 24.42 -7.48 6.91
N PHE A 335 24.94 -6.26 6.74
CA PHE A 335 26.04 -5.96 5.80
C PHE A 335 27.25 -6.90 5.99
N GLU A 336 27.55 -7.28 7.22
CA GLU A 336 28.64 -8.19 7.57
C GLU A 336 28.44 -9.64 7.10
N ARG A 337 27.22 -10.01 6.67
CA ARG A 337 26.84 -11.35 6.18
C ARG A 337 26.50 -11.38 4.69
N LEU A 338 26.53 -10.26 3.96
CA LEU A 338 26.12 -10.22 2.55
C LEU A 338 26.95 -11.16 1.66
N GLY A 339 28.25 -11.25 1.92
CA GLY A 339 29.15 -12.15 1.18
C GLY A 339 28.91 -13.64 1.43
N ASP A 340 28.10 -13.98 2.44
CA ASP A 340 27.78 -15.37 2.77
C ASP A 340 26.53 -15.88 2.05
N VAL A 341 25.67 -14.98 1.53
CA VAL A 341 24.38 -15.35 0.94
C VAL A 341 24.59 -16.17 -0.32
N ALA A 342 24.03 -17.39 -0.34
CA ALA A 342 24.15 -18.31 -1.47
C ALA A 342 22.79 -18.65 -2.11
N SER A 343 21.73 -18.75 -1.30
CA SER A 343 20.40 -19.11 -1.79
C SER A 343 19.28 -18.51 -0.96
N LEU A 344 18.08 -18.50 -1.53
CA LEU A 344 16.86 -17.98 -0.95
C LEU A 344 15.76 -19.05 -1.04
N ASP A 345 15.16 -19.41 0.08
CA ASP A 345 13.84 -20.04 0.07
C ASP A 345 12.79 -18.95 -0.10
N VAL A 346 11.84 -19.15 -1.00
CA VAL A 346 10.70 -18.24 -1.18
C VAL A 346 9.40 -19.03 -1.33
N ALA A 347 8.32 -18.50 -0.76
CA ALA A 347 6.95 -18.95 -0.95
C ALA A 347 6.02 -17.74 -1.02
N VAL A 348 4.92 -17.85 -1.75
CA VAL A 348 3.85 -16.84 -1.74
C VAL A 348 2.75 -17.29 -0.78
N TYR A 349 2.01 -16.33 -0.23
CA TYR A 349 0.82 -16.65 0.57
C TYR A 349 -0.33 -15.69 0.26
N ASP A 350 -1.55 -16.18 0.48
CA ASP A 350 -2.79 -15.45 0.26
C ASP A 350 -3.30 -14.72 1.52
N GLN A 351 -4.34 -13.89 1.36
CA GLN A 351 -4.94 -13.10 2.44
C GLN A 351 -5.54 -13.94 3.58
N LEU A 352 -5.71 -15.25 3.39
CA LEU A 352 -6.23 -16.18 4.37
C LEU A 352 -5.15 -17.16 4.87
N GLY A 353 -3.86 -16.85 4.62
CA GLY A 353 -2.72 -17.63 5.09
C GLY A 353 -2.46 -18.92 4.31
N GLY A 354 -3.17 -19.14 3.20
CA GLY A 354 -2.87 -20.24 2.29
C GLY A 354 -1.51 -20.00 1.64
N ARG A 355 -0.62 -20.99 1.70
CA ARG A 355 0.78 -20.85 1.32
C ARG A 355 1.12 -21.80 0.18
N SER A 356 1.94 -21.34 -0.76
CA SER A 356 2.53 -22.18 -1.79
C SER A 356 3.59 -23.12 -1.23
N ASP A 357 3.98 -24.11 -2.05
CA ASP A 357 5.24 -24.80 -1.82
C ASP A 357 6.41 -23.79 -1.81
N THR A 358 7.47 -24.13 -1.07
CA THR A 358 8.67 -23.30 -0.98
C THR A 358 9.63 -23.68 -2.10
N VAL A 359 10.05 -22.69 -2.88
CA VAL A 359 11.05 -22.84 -3.94
C VAL A 359 12.38 -22.30 -3.43
N ARG A 360 13.45 -23.09 -3.56
CA ARG A 360 14.81 -22.65 -3.26
C ARG A 360 15.51 -22.23 -4.54
N VAL A 361 16.02 -21.00 -4.56
CA VAL A 361 16.72 -20.44 -5.72
C VAL A 361 18.12 -19.95 -5.32
N PRO A 362 19.13 -20.06 -6.20
CA PRO A 362 20.38 -19.36 -6.00
C PRO A 362 20.13 -17.84 -5.99
N VAL A 363 20.99 -17.10 -5.28
CA VAL A 363 20.98 -15.63 -5.31
C VAL A 363 22.11 -15.17 -6.21
N ASP A 364 21.76 -14.54 -7.32
CA ASP A 364 22.73 -14.04 -8.30
C ASP A 364 23.17 -12.60 -7.95
N ALA A 365 24.34 -12.20 -8.43
CA ALA A 365 24.77 -10.80 -8.39
C ALA A 365 24.03 -9.98 -9.47
N PRO A 366 23.83 -8.66 -9.29
CA PRO A 366 23.22 -7.82 -10.31
C PRO A 366 24.03 -7.79 -11.59
N ASP A 367 23.34 -7.77 -12.72
CA ASP A 367 23.96 -7.53 -14.02
C ASP A 367 24.41 -6.07 -14.15
N ILE A 368 25.61 -5.82 -14.68
CA ILE A 368 26.04 -4.47 -15.06
C ILE A 368 25.51 -4.18 -16.46
N VAL A 369 24.55 -3.27 -16.58
CA VAL A 369 23.94 -2.89 -17.87
C VAL A 369 24.61 -1.67 -18.50
N GLY A 370 24.41 -1.41 -19.78
CA GLY A 370 25.00 -0.28 -20.49
C GLY A 370 24.29 1.06 -20.23
N LEU A 371 24.88 2.14 -20.71
CA LEU A 371 24.24 3.46 -20.67
C LEU A 371 22.98 3.48 -21.55
N GLY A 372 21.84 3.90 -20.99
CA GLY A 372 20.55 3.93 -21.65
C GLY A 372 19.79 2.60 -21.62
N ASP A 373 20.39 1.53 -21.12
CA ASP A 373 19.70 0.25 -20.95
C ASP A 373 18.77 0.29 -19.73
N PRO A 374 17.68 -0.51 -19.74
CA PRO A 374 16.82 -0.68 -18.56
C PRO A 374 17.60 -1.14 -17.36
N CYS A 375 17.30 -0.55 -16.20
CA CYS A 375 18.01 -0.84 -14.96
C CYS A 375 17.03 -1.03 -13.79
N ASP A 376 17.46 -1.72 -12.76
CA ASP A 376 16.70 -1.86 -11.53
C ASP A 376 17.00 -0.69 -10.58
N ARG A 377 15.96 0.05 -10.17
CA ARG A 377 16.11 1.21 -9.26
C ARG A 377 16.66 0.82 -7.90
N VAL A 378 16.33 -0.38 -7.44
CA VAL A 378 16.82 -0.93 -6.17
C VAL A 378 18.26 -1.46 -6.32
N GLY A 379 18.72 -1.63 -7.57
CA GLY A 379 20.04 -2.08 -7.93
C GLY A 379 20.25 -3.58 -7.69
N ALA A 380 19.22 -4.34 -7.37
CA ALA A 380 19.33 -5.74 -6.98
C ALA A 380 19.47 -6.65 -8.19
N ARG A 381 18.65 -6.47 -9.24
CA ARG A 381 18.72 -7.26 -10.48
C ARG A 381 19.75 -6.73 -11.47
N SER A 382 19.86 -5.40 -11.59
CA SER A 382 20.86 -4.77 -12.45
C SER A 382 21.37 -3.47 -11.85
N VAL A 383 22.64 -3.17 -12.11
CA VAL A 383 23.32 -1.96 -11.67
C VAL A 383 23.88 -1.20 -12.86
N CYS A 384 23.88 0.12 -12.75
CA CYS A 384 24.50 0.97 -13.76
C CYS A 384 26.03 1.03 -13.59
N PRO A 385 26.81 1.25 -14.67
CA PRO A 385 28.27 1.35 -14.59
C PRO A 385 28.73 2.48 -13.65
N PRO A 386 29.97 2.44 -13.14
CA PRO A 386 30.51 3.54 -12.33
C PRO A 386 30.38 4.91 -13.02
N GLY A 387 29.93 5.93 -12.27
CA GLY A 387 29.67 7.27 -12.81
C GLY A 387 28.31 7.41 -13.53
N THR A 388 27.44 6.41 -13.42
CA THR A 388 26.07 6.43 -13.91
C THR A 388 25.10 6.01 -12.79
N GLU A 389 23.83 6.41 -12.89
CA GLU A 389 22.76 6.13 -11.92
C GLU A 389 21.52 5.60 -12.64
N CYS A 390 20.75 4.76 -11.95
CA CYS A 390 19.50 4.20 -12.44
C CYS A 390 18.32 5.09 -12.05
N PHE A 391 17.65 5.70 -13.02
CA PHE A 391 16.46 6.51 -12.73
C PHE A 391 15.56 6.65 -13.95
N ILE A 392 14.36 7.18 -13.69
CA ILE A 392 13.37 7.49 -14.72
C ILE A 392 13.56 8.96 -15.11
N ARG A 393 14.01 9.22 -16.34
CA ARG A 393 14.25 10.59 -16.82
C ARG A 393 12.96 11.33 -17.16
N ASP A 394 11.99 10.65 -17.77
CA ASP A 394 10.67 11.20 -18.10
C ASP A 394 9.59 10.16 -17.74
N PRO A 395 9.03 10.20 -16.52
CA PRO A 395 8.06 9.19 -16.08
C PRO A 395 6.74 9.20 -16.86
N LEU A 396 6.48 10.22 -17.69
CA LEU A 396 5.27 10.30 -18.50
C LEU A 396 5.45 9.66 -19.87
N GLN A 397 6.65 9.77 -20.46
CA GLN A 397 6.95 9.19 -21.77
C GLN A 397 7.58 7.81 -21.67
N ASN A 398 8.49 7.62 -20.71
CA ASN A 398 9.17 6.36 -20.48
C ASN A 398 9.24 6.09 -18.98
N PRO A 399 8.25 5.38 -18.41
CA PRO A 399 8.23 5.06 -16.99
C PRO A 399 9.30 4.02 -16.61
N GLU A 400 9.97 3.41 -17.58
CA GLU A 400 11.03 2.45 -17.30
C GLU A 400 12.32 3.17 -16.87
N PRO A 401 12.89 2.79 -15.73
CA PRO A 401 14.19 3.30 -15.30
C PRO A 401 15.31 2.83 -16.25
N THR A 402 16.20 3.75 -16.63
CA THR A 402 17.37 3.45 -17.46
C THR A 402 18.64 4.05 -16.88
N CYS A 403 19.80 3.51 -17.26
CA CYS A 403 21.08 4.04 -16.77
C CYS A 403 21.45 5.35 -17.47
N HIS A 404 21.79 6.38 -16.69
CA HIS A 404 22.24 7.67 -17.21
C HIS A 404 23.51 8.12 -16.50
N PRO A 405 24.35 8.97 -17.11
CA PRO A 405 25.50 9.54 -16.41
C PRO A 405 25.00 10.29 -15.18
N VAL A 406 25.76 10.24 -14.08
CA VAL A 406 25.45 11.07 -12.90
C VAL A 406 25.61 12.53 -13.32
N GLY A 407 24.51 13.11 -13.77
CA GLY A 407 24.41 14.50 -14.15
C GLY A 407 24.14 15.30 -12.89
N LEU A 408 25.16 15.99 -12.39
CA LEU A 408 24.93 17.09 -11.42
C LEU A 408 24.03 18.15 -12.04
N ASN A 409 24.13 18.36 -13.36
CA ASN A 409 23.41 19.39 -14.08
C ASN A 409 22.00 18.94 -14.47
N CYS A 410 21.09 19.91 -14.51
CA CYS A 410 19.77 19.76 -15.10
C CYS A 410 19.88 19.45 -16.61
N PRO A 411 18.90 18.74 -17.20
CA PRO A 411 18.75 18.68 -18.64
C PRO A 411 18.82 20.09 -19.25
N ALA A 412 19.51 20.22 -20.38
CA ALA A 412 19.80 21.54 -20.98
C ALA A 412 18.54 22.28 -21.45
N ASP A 413 17.44 21.55 -21.59
CA ASP A 413 16.11 22.04 -21.94
C ASP A 413 15.29 22.53 -20.74
N TRP A 414 15.72 22.28 -19.51
CA TRP A 414 15.00 22.75 -18.32
C TRP A 414 15.30 24.22 -18.03
N THR A 415 14.25 24.98 -17.72
CA THR A 415 14.39 26.34 -17.21
C THR A 415 14.72 26.32 -15.72
N ILE A 416 15.98 26.64 -15.37
CA ILE A 416 16.47 26.64 -13.98
C ILE A 416 16.62 28.06 -13.45
N ILE A 417 16.04 28.30 -12.27
CA ILE A 417 16.13 29.58 -11.58
C ILE A 417 17.27 29.53 -10.56
N ASP A 418 18.31 30.35 -10.75
CA ASP A 418 19.38 30.47 -9.77
C ASP A 418 18.92 31.29 -8.56
N LEU A 419 18.60 30.61 -7.45
CA LEU A 419 18.08 31.24 -6.24
C LEU A 419 19.14 32.16 -5.59
N ASN A 420 20.44 31.92 -5.81
CA ASN A 420 21.50 32.77 -5.29
C ASN A 420 21.45 34.20 -5.84
N MET A 421 20.88 34.40 -7.03
CA MET A 421 20.68 35.73 -7.64
C MET A 421 19.64 36.59 -6.91
N PHE A 422 18.86 36.00 -6.00
CA PHE A 422 17.80 36.65 -5.22
C PHE A 422 18.19 36.88 -3.75
N ALA A 423 19.49 36.86 -3.45
CA ALA A 423 20.02 37.15 -2.13
C ALA A 423 19.67 38.58 -1.67
N GLN A 424 19.19 38.68 -0.44
CA GLN A 424 18.88 39.93 0.26
C GLN A 424 20.03 40.31 1.21
N GLN A 425 20.04 41.57 1.66
CA GLN A 425 21.12 42.09 2.51
C GLN A 425 21.17 41.45 3.91
N ASP A 426 20.08 40.85 4.36
CA ASP A 426 19.92 40.19 5.66
C ASP A 426 20.28 38.69 5.62
N GLY A 427 20.78 38.19 4.50
CA GLY A 427 21.15 36.77 4.34
C GLY A 427 19.95 35.86 4.06
N GLN A 428 18.81 36.42 3.66
CA GLN A 428 17.69 35.66 3.10
C GLN A 428 17.78 35.59 1.56
N TRP A 429 17.13 34.60 0.96
CA TRP A 429 16.85 34.56 -0.47
C TRP A 429 15.35 34.53 -0.69
N LEU A 430 14.84 35.41 -1.55
CA LEU A 430 13.40 35.57 -1.76
C LEU A 430 13.05 35.58 -3.25
N TYR A 431 12.18 34.67 -3.67
CA TYR A 431 11.66 34.59 -5.02
C TYR A 431 10.13 34.61 -5.02
N ASP A 432 9.53 35.45 -5.86
CA ASP A 432 8.08 35.46 -6.10
C ASP A 432 7.80 34.76 -7.43
N GLY A 433 7.05 33.66 -7.37
CA GLY A 433 6.68 32.83 -8.51
C GLY A 433 5.17 32.69 -8.69
N ASP A 434 4.75 32.05 -9.78
CA ASP A 434 3.35 31.78 -10.06
C ASP A 434 3.19 30.45 -10.79
N LEU A 435 2.55 29.48 -10.13
CA LEU A 435 2.25 28.17 -10.70
C LEU A 435 0.99 28.18 -11.58
N SER A 436 0.20 29.26 -11.56
CA SER A 436 -0.98 29.42 -12.41
C SER A 436 -0.66 29.99 -13.79
N ARG A 437 0.59 30.41 -14.01
CA ARG A 437 1.03 31.04 -15.26
C ARG A 437 0.89 30.11 -16.46
N ARG A 438 0.64 30.72 -17.62
CA ARG A 438 0.48 30.01 -18.91
C ARG A 438 1.62 30.28 -19.89
N ASP A 439 2.43 31.31 -19.65
CA ASP A 439 3.52 31.73 -20.53
C ASP A 439 4.72 32.28 -19.72
N PRO A 440 5.92 31.64 -19.79
CA PRO A 440 6.11 30.31 -20.36
C PRO A 440 5.26 29.29 -19.58
N PRO A 441 4.70 28.27 -20.25
CA PRO A 441 3.97 27.22 -19.55
C PRO A 441 4.92 26.56 -18.54
N LEU A 442 4.38 26.13 -17.40
CA LEU A 442 5.16 25.30 -16.49
C LEU A 442 5.66 24.07 -17.24
N GLU A 443 6.97 23.86 -17.15
CA GLU A 443 7.62 22.65 -17.63
C GLU A 443 7.37 21.51 -16.64
N ARG A 444 7.52 20.26 -17.13
CA ARG A 444 7.36 19.08 -16.29
C ARG A 444 8.70 18.48 -15.95
N HIS A 445 9.15 18.65 -14.71
CA HIS A 445 10.47 18.20 -14.25
C HIS A 445 10.39 16.98 -13.30
N GLY A 446 9.28 16.25 -13.36
CA GLY A 446 9.01 15.09 -12.51
C GLY A 446 8.24 15.44 -11.23
N VAL A 447 7.97 14.42 -10.42
CA VAL A 447 7.14 14.48 -9.20
C VAL A 447 8.02 14.10 -8.00
N GLY A 448 7.88 14.79 -6.86
CA GLY A 448 8.53 14.42 -5.60
C GLY A 448 7.88 13.20 -4.93
N THR A 449 8.40 12.75 -3.79
CA THR A 449 7.77 11.64 -3.03
C THR A 449 6.55 12.04 -2.23
N CYS A 450 6.37 13.35 -1.99
CA CYS A 450 5.15 13.84 -1.36
C CYS A 450 3.94 13.57 -2.26
N PRO A 451 2.84 13.07 -1.69
CA PRO A 451 1.63 12.84 -2.45
C PRO A 451 1.07 14.15 -3.02
N GLY A 452 0.37 14.07 -4.15
CA GLY A 452 -0.41 15.19 -4.70
C GLY A 452 0.30 16.11 -5.70
N ALA A 453 1.62 15.99 -5.88
CA ALA A 453 2.35 16.83 -6.83
C ALA A 453 1.91 16.57 -8.29
N THR A 454 1.74 17.65 -9.06
CA THR A 454 1.25 17.56 -10.44
C THR A 454 2.33 17.21 -11.46
N GLY A 455 3.59 17.39 -11.06
CA GLY A 455 4.76 17.30 -11.91
C GLY A 455 5.00 18.55 -12.75
N PHE A 456 4.26 19.64 -12.54
CA PHE A 456 4.47 20.93 -13.18
C PHE A 456 4.99 21.92 -12.15
N ASN A 457 6.27 22.26 -12.24
CA ASN A 457 6.97 22.92 -11.14
C ASN A 457 8.02 23.89 -11.65
N ASP A 458 8.37 24.81 -10.75
CA ASP A 458 9.56 25.63 -10.88
C ASP A 458 10.76 24.90 -10.26
N VAL A 459 11.89 24.89 -10.99
CA VAL A 459 13.13 24.29 -10.51
C VAL A 459 14.12 25.38 -10.19
N PHE A 460 14.65 25.32 -8.98
CA PHE A 460 15.64 26.24 -8.46
C PHE A 460 16.97 25.52 -8.28
N SER A 461 18.07 26.18 -8.63
CA SER A 461 19.40 25.81 -8.13
C SER A 461 19.76 26.72 -6.97
N PHE A 462 20.27 26.15 -5.88
CA PHE A 462 20.80 26.88 -4.75
C PHE A 462 22.16 26.33 -4.33
N THR A 463 23.21 27.16 -4.40
CA THR A 463 24.55 26.83 -3.92
C THR A 463 24.79 27.50 -2.58
N ALA A 464 25.01 26.71 -1.53
CA ALA A 464 25.17 27.22 -0.18
C ALA A 464 26.46 28.06 -0.04
N PRO A 465 26.40 29.36 0.30
CA PRO A 465 27.60 30.17 0.48
C PRO A 465 28.45 29.76 1.69
N GLN A 466 27.88 29.02 2.63
CA GLN A 466 28.56 28.52 3.83
C GLN A 466 27.89 27.25 4.32
N ARG A 467 28.60 26.49 5.15
CA ARG A 467 28.00 25.34 5.84
C ARG A 467 26.97 25.83 6.85
N ALA A 468 25.69 25.49 6.66
CA ALA A 468 24.61 25.83 7.58
C ALA A 468 23.42 24.86 7.43
N LEU A 469 22.52 24.86 8.42
CA LEU A 469 21.19 24.27 8.25
C LEU A 469 20.35 25.28 7.46
N TYR A 470 19.99 24.93 6.23
CA TYR A 470 19.15 25.78 5.40
C TYR A 470 17.69 25.39 5.55
N ARG A 471 16.84 26.39 5.74
CA ARG A 471 15.39 26.27 5.69
C ARG A 471 14.88 26.87 4.40
N PHE A 472 14.10 26.11 3.65
CA PHE A 472 13.36 26.54 2.48
C PHE A 472 11.87 26.46 2.79
N GLU A 473 11.12 27.53 2.51
CA GLU A 473 9.71 27.64 2.86
C GLU A 473 8.96 28.38 1.76
N THR A 474 7.82 27.83 1.34
CA THR A 474 6.87 28.52 0.47
C THR A 474 5.89 29.35 1.31
N GLY A 475 5.41 30.44 0.73
CA GLY A 475 4.34 31.27 1.26
C GLY A 475 3.48 31.81 0.14
N GLY A 476 2.45 32.60 0.44
CA GLY A 476 1.57 33.20 -0.56
C GLY A 476 0.11 33.20 -0.09
N GLU A 477 -0.81 33.74 -0.87
CA GLU A 477 -2.17 33.94 -0.36
C GLU A 477 -3.12 32.77 -0.61
N ARG A 478 -2.85 31.87 -1.58
CA ARG A 478 -3.91 30.96 -2.10
C ARG A 478 -3.45 29.62 -2.67
N GLY A 479 -2.15 29.35 -2.76
CA GLY A 479 -1.64 28.09 -3.30
C GLY A 479 -1.63 26.99 -2.24
N ASP A 480 -1.78 25.76 -2.70
CA ASP A 480 -1.41 24.56 -1.95
C ASP A 480 -0.13 24.03 -2.60
N THR A 481 1.01 24.33 -1.98
CA THR A 481 2.32 24.04 -2.59
C THR A 481 2.83 22.69 -2.14
N ILE A 482 3.70 22.09 -2.95
CA ILE A 482 4.57 20.98 -2.54
C ILE A 482 6.01 21.40 -2.80
N LEU A 483 6.89 21.17 -1.84
CA LEU A 483 8.32 21.49 -1.93
C LEU A 483 9.16 20.25 -1.66
N TRP A 484 10.07 19.94 -2.59
CA TRP A 484 11.09 18.90 -2.39
C TRP A 484 12.47 19.35 -2.88
N ALA A 485 13.50 18.64 -2.43
CA ALA A 485 14.88 18.93 -2.78
C ALA A 485 15.65 17.68 -3.20
N ARG A 486 16.55 17.86 -4.19
CA ARG A 486 17.44 16.83 -4.74
C ARG A 486 18.88 17.35 -4.86
N ARG A 487 19.85 16.44 -4.80
CA ARG A 487 21.28 16.76 -5.05
C ARG A 487 21.61 16.76 -6.53
N GLN A 488 20.86 15.98 -7.30
CA GLN A 488 20.96 15.86 -8.74
C GLN A 488 19.67 16.38 -9.38
N CYS A 489 19.80 17.32 -10.31
CA CYS A 489 18.64 18.00 -10.88
C CYS A 489 17.83 17.10 -11.82
N GLY A 490 18.50 16.52 -12.83
CA GLY A 490 17.86 15.72 -13.88
C GLY A 490 17.45 14.31 -13.46
N VAL A 491 17.65 13.96 -12.19
CA VAL A 491 17.39 12.63 -11.65
C VAL A 491 16.09 12.65 -10.87
N GLY A 492 15.17 11.75 -11.20
CA GLY A 492 13.88 11.59 -10.52
C GLY A 492 13.87 10.45 -9.50
N GLY A 493 12.91 10.49 -8.58
CA GLY A 493 12.60 9.41 -7.64
C GLY A 493 13.05 9.65 -6.19
N ALA A 494 12.51 8.82 -5.29
CA ALA A 494 12.70 8.91 -3.84
C ALA A 494 14.16 8.84 -3.39
N GLN A 495 15.02 8.15 -4.14
CA GLN A 495 16.40 7.88 -3.75
C GLN A 495 17.33 9.09 -3.89
N VAL A 496 17.00 10.05 -4.74
CA VAL A 496 17.77 11.31 -4.89
C VAL A 496 17.14 12.49 -4.19
N GLU A 497 15.89 12.31 -3.75
CA GLU A 497 15.18 13.27 -2.93
C GLU A 497 15.59 13.06 -1.47
N PHE A 498 16.13 14.11 -0.86
CA PHE A 498 16.57 14.04 0.54
C PHE A 498 15.68 14.86 1.48
N ALA A 499 14.71 15.59 0.93
CA ALA A 499 13.69 16.30 1.71
C ALA A 499 12.44 16.54 0.86
N CYS A 500 11.27 16.38 1.48
CA CYS A 500 9.98 16.69 0.87
C CYS A 500 8.95 17.08 1.92
N ASN A 501 8.14 18.07 1.60
CA ASN A 501 7.00 18.47 2.42
C ASN A 501 5.88 19.03 1.53
N ASP A 502 4.64 18.66 1.86
CA ASP A 502 3.41 19.19 1.26
C ASP A 502 2.93 20.37 2.12
N ASP A 503 2.55 20.08 3.37
CA ASP A 503 2.04 21.06 4.33
C ASP A 503 2.88 21.19 5.60
N ILE A 504 2.86 22.40 6.17
CA ILE A 504 3.17 22.67 7.56
C ILE A 504 1.89 23.04 8.31
N PHE A 505 1.50 22.16 9.23
CA PHE A 505 0.23 22.24 9.96
C PHE A 505 -0.01 23.60 10.64
N GLU A 506 1.06 24.29 11.05
CA GLU A 506 0.95 25.58 11.73
C GLU A 506 0.70 26.78 10.80
N LEU A 507 1.11 26.72 9.52
CA LEU A 507 0.98 27.84 8.58
C LEU A 507 -0.02 27.57 7.45
N GLY A 508 -0.65 26.39 7.43
CA GLY A 508 -1.65 26.03 6.43
C GLY A 508 -1.03 25.28 5.26
N ARG A 509 -1.41 25.68 4.03
CA ARG A 509 -1.11 24.96 2.79
C ARG A 509 0.27 25.29 2.19
N PHE A 510 1.24 25.51 3.07
CA PHE A 510 2.60 25.89 2.71
C PHE A 510 3.55 24.75 3.02
N SER A 511 4.62 24.68 2.25
CA SER A 511 5.62 23.64 2.38
C SER A 511 6.89 24.19 3.01
N ARG A 512 7.53 23.39 3.85
CA ARG A 512 8.84 23.69 4.43
C ARG A 512 9.72 22.46 4.47
N ILE A 513 10.96 22.62 4.02
CA ILE A 513 12.02 21.63 4.17
C ILE A 513 13.25 22.25 4.83
N GLU A 514 13.96 21.46 5.63
CA GLU A 514 15.20 21.87 6.29
C GLU A 514 16.26 20.78 6.14
N PHE A 515 17.48 21.18 5.76
CA PHE A 515 18.59 20.25 5.61
C PHE A 515 19.94 20.95 5.65
N GLN A 516 20.96 20.20 6.06
CA GLN A 516 22.33 20.68 6.12
C GLN A 516 22.93 20.72 4.72
N LEU A 517 23.55 21.85 4.36
CA LEU A 517 24.44 21.96 3.21
C LEU A 517 25.84 22.34 3.70
N GLU A 518 26.86 21.82 3.02
CA GLU A 518 28.24 22.30 3.11
C GLU A 518 28.42 23.56 2.26
N ALA A 519 29.51 24.31 2.49
CA ALA A 519 29.85 25.44 1.63
C ALA A 519 30.11 24.96 0.19
N ASP A 520 29.63 25.73 -0.79
CA ASP A 520 29.71 25.44 -2.23
C ASP A 520 28.91 24.19 -2.68
N GLU A 521 28.10 23.61 -1.80
CA GLU A 521 27.21 22.51 -2.14
C GLU A 521 25.94 23.03 -2.84
N THR A 522 25.59 22.45 -3.98
CA THR A 522 24.37 22.79 -4.73
C THR A 522 23.23 21.82 -4.41
N ALA A 523 22.07 22.38 -4.11
CA ALA A 523 20.79 21.68 -4.05
C ALA A 523 19.86 22.17 -5.15
N TYR A 524 18.99 21.29 -5.63
CA TYR A 524 17.91 21.59 -6.56
C TYR A 524 16.57 21.51 -5.85
N LEU A 525 15.83 22.61 -5.83
CA LEU A 525 14.52 22.70 -5.19
C LEU A 525 13.45 22.70 -6.25
N PHE A 526 12.32 22.07 -5.95
CA PHE A 526 11.20 21.98 -6.85
C PHE A 526 9.96 22.48 -6.12
N VAL A 527 9.28 23.48 -6.69
CA VAL A 527 8.02 24.01 -6.15
C VAL A 527 6.90 23.63 -7.10
N ASP A 528 6.00 22.77 -6.65
CA ASP A 528 4.80 22.30 -7.37
C ASP A 528 3.54 22.69 -6.59
N SER A 529 2.37 22.33 -7.12
CA SER A 529 1.09 22.46 -6.43
C SER A 529 0.50 21.09 -6.07
N PHE A 530 -0.27 21.02 -4.98
CA PHE A 530 -1.09 19.86 -4.65
C PHE A 530 -2.29 19.79 -5.62
N GLY A 531 -2.15 19.09 -6.75
CA GLY A 531 -3.18 19.07 -7.79
C GLY A 531 -3.24 20.35 -8.64
N ILE A 532 -3.92 20.26 -9.79
CA ILE A 532 -3.94 21.33 -10.80
C ILE A 532 -4.77 22.55 -10.38
N ASP A 533 -5.78 22.35 -9.56
CA ASP A 533 -6.73 23.40 -9.14
C ASP A 533 -6.16 24.30 -8.02
N ASN A 534 -5.06 23.89 -7.38
CA ASN A 534 -4.42 24.65 -6.31
C ASN A 534 -3.22 25.50 -6.78
N ARG A 535 -3.04 25.66 -8.10
CA ARG A 535 -2.00 26.51 -8.67
C ARG A 535 -2.27 27.97 -8.36
N ALA A 536 -1.27 28.66 -7.83
CA ALA A 536 -1.35 30.09 -7.53
C ALA A 536 0.04 30.74 -7.50
N ALA A 537 0.05 32.05 -7.29
CA ALA A 537 1.23 32.79 -6.89
C ALA A 537 1.77 32.26 -5.56
N TYR A 538 3.09 32.13 -5.48
CA TYR A 538 3.80 31.70 -4.28
C TYR A 538 5.06 32.55 -4.08
N ARG A 539 5.59 32.52 -2.86
CA ARG A 539 6.89 33.08 -2.50
C ARG A 539 7.76 31.96 -1.97
N LEU A 540 8.90 31.69 -2.59
CA LEU A 540 9.92 30.82 -2.02
C LEU A 540 10.91 31.67 -1.22
N SER A 541 11.16 31.26 0.01
CA SER A 541 12.17 31.84 0.88
C SER A 541 13.21 30.81 1.28
N ALA A 542 14.49 31.22 1.36
CA ALA A 542 15.56 30.43 1.94
C ALA A 542 16.26 31.22 3.05
N THR A 543 16.63 30.53 4.14
CA THR A 543 17.37 31.13 5.27
C THR A 543 18.40 30.14 5.82
N ALA A 544 19.59 30.63 6.17
CA ALA A 544 20.58 29.85 6.92
C ALA A 544 20.35 30.02 8.43
N ARG A 545 20.54 28.93 9.19
CA ARG A 545 20.40 28.89 10.66
C ARG A 545 21.68 28.49 11.36
#